data_AF-A0A1I0TKP1-F1
#
_entry.id   AF-A0A1I0TKP1-F1
#
_cell.length_a   1.000
_cell.length_b   1.000
_cell.length_c   1.000
_cell.angle_alpha   90.00
_cell.angle_beta   90.00
_cell.angle_gamma   90.00
#
_symmetry.space_group_name_H-M   'P 1'
#
loop_
_entity.id
_entity.type
_entity.pdbx_description
1 polymer ?
#
loop_
_entity_poly.entity_id
_entity_poly.type
_entity_poly.pdbx_seq_one_letter_code
_entity_poly.pdbx_strand_id
1 'polypeptide(L)'
;MVIASGRNARQVASIAEKLVERLKAQTGQPARIEGKETGDWVLIDTDDVIVHVFRPEVRDFYQLEKMWMPADALRSATLDRMRTDHAVDTARKTQN
;
A
#
# COMPACT_ATOMS: atom_id res chain seq x y z
N MET A 1 4.87 -5.40 8.42
CA MET A 1 4.76 -4.16 7.61
C MET A 1 3.30 -3.87 7.32
N VAL A 2 2.91 -2.59 7.29
CA VAL A 2 1.57 -2.11 6.94
C VAL A 2 1.68 -1.15 5.75
N ILE A 3 0.74 -1.25 4.80
CA ILE A 3 0.58 -0.29 3.71
C ILE A 3 -0.82 0.31 3.75
N ALA A 4 -0.88 1.65 3.70
CA ALA A 4 -2.10 2.43 3.64
C ALA A 4 -2.02 3.47 2.51
N SER A 5 -3.17 4.06 2.17
CA SER A 5 -3.25 5.10 1.14
C SER A 5 -4.07 6.29 1.62
N GLY A 6 -3.62 7.50 1.27
CA GLY A 6 -4.36 8.74 1.41
C GLY A 6 -4.62 9.35 0.03
N ARG A 7 -5.83 9.86 -0.21
CA ARG A 7 -6.29 10.35 -1.53
C ARG A 7 -5.55 11.59 -2.06
N ASN A 8 -4.77 12.26 -1.21
CA ASN A 8 -3.94 13.40 -1.55
C ASN A 8 -2.85 13.61 -0.48
N ALA A 9 -1.86 14.46 -0.78
CA ALA A 9 -0.72 14.72 0.11
C ALA A 9 -1.14 15.18 1.52
N ARG A 10 -2.17 16.03 1.62
CA ARG A 10 -2.69 16.48 2.93
C ARG A 10 -3.26 15.32 3.75
N GLN A 11 -4.00 14.42 3.13
CA GLN A 11 -4.53 13.25 3.83
C GLN A 11 -3.41 12.29 4.24
N VAL A 12 -2.41 12.06 3.38
CA VAL A 12 -1.25 11.23 3.71
C VAL A 12 -0.52 11.78 4.94
N ALA A 13 -0.20 13.08 4.93
CA ALA A 13 0.46 13.73 6.07
C ALA A 13 -0.39 13.66 7.35
N SER A 14 -1.70 13.89 7.25
CA SER A 14 -2.63 13.83 8.40
C SER A 14 -2.75 12.42 8.98
N ILE A 15 -2.80 11.38 8.15
CA ILE A 15 -2.79 9.99 8.60
C ILE A 15 -1.51 9.70 9.38
N ALA A 16 -0.36 10.08 8.82
CA ALA A 16 0.93 9.80 9.42
C ALA A 16 1.11 10.51 10.77
N GLU A 17 0.79 11.80 10.83
CA GLU A 17 0.83 12.59 12.06
C GLU A 17 -0.09 12.00 13.14
N LYS A 18 -1.34 11.67 12.77
CA LYS A 18 -2.28 11.14 13.74
C LYS A 18 -1.91 9.75 14.24
N LEU A 19 -1.27 8.95 13.40
CA LEU A 19 -0.74 7.64 13.80
C LEU A 19 0.37 7.80 14.83
N VAL A 20 1.37 8.66 14.57
CA VAL A 20 2.48 8.91 15.50
C VAL A 20 1.97 9.45 16.85
N GLU A 21 1.03 10.39 16.84
CA GLU A 21 0.40 10.89 18.07
C GLU A 21 -0.27 9.78 18.88
N ARG A 22 -1.07 8.93 18.22
CA ARG A 22 -1.80 7.85 18.89
C ARG A 22 -0.87 6.76 19.40
N LEU A 23 0.15 6.39 18.63
CA LEU A 23 1.16 5.43 19.03
C LEU A 23 1.86 5.90 20.30
N LYS A 24 2.40 7.12 20.31
CA LYS A 24 3.05 7.69 21.49
C LYS A 24 2.12 7.71 22.70
N ALA A 25 0.85 8.07 22.51
CA ALA A 25 -0.13 8.11 23.61
C ALA A 25 -0.48 6.73 24.18
N GLN A 26 -0.46 5.67 23.36
CA GLN A 26 -0.87 4.33 23.77
C GLN A 26 0.29 3.44 24.22
N THR A 27 1.45 3.55 23.58
CA THR A 27 2.59 2.66 23.81
C THR A 27 3.76 3.35 24.51
N GLY A 28 3.76 4.70 24.54
CA GLY A 28 4.89 5.49 25.04
C GLY A 28 6.12 5.47 24.13
N GLN A 29 6.09 4.74 23.02
CA GLN A 29 7.25 4.58 22.14
C GLN A 29 7.30 5.72 21.11
N PRO A 30 8.48 6.30 20.87
CA PRO A 30 8.67 7.24 19.78
C PRO A 30 8.61 6.50 18.44
N ALA A 31 8.09 7.16 17.41
CA ALA A 31 8.17 6.69 16.03
C ALA A 31 8.95 7.71 15.19
N ARG A 32 9.78 7.24 14.27
CA ARG A 32 10.45 8.09 13.28
C ARG A 32 9.55 8.27 12.07
N ILE A 33 9.53 9.47 11.50
CA ILE A 33 8.68 9.83 10.35
C ILE A 33 9.53 10.49 9.27
N GLU A 34 9.41 10.01 8.04
CA GLU A 34 10.17 10.47 6.88
C GLU A 34 9.23 10.80 5.71
N GLY A 35 9.53 11.85 4.94
CA GLY A 35 8.77 12.25 3.74
C GLY A 35 7.45 12.97 3.99
N LYS A 36 7.17 13.38 5.26
CA LYS A 36 5.92 14.06 5.64
C LYS A 36 5.73 15.38 4.88
N GLU A 37 6.79 16.14 4.64
CA GLU A 37 6.71 17.43 3.97
C GLU A 37 6.19 17.33 2.53
N THR A 38 6.53 16.27 1.79
CA THR A 38 6.02 16.06 0.43
C THR A 38 4.64 15.41 0.45
N GLY A 39 4.41 14.41 1.31
CA GLY A 39 3.13 13.72 1.43
C GLY A 39 2.79 12.76 0.29
N ASP A 40 3.76 12.44 -0.57
CA ASP A 40 3.59 11.46 -1.66
C ASP A 40 3.77 10.03 -1.17
N TRP A 41 4.74 9.85 -0.28
CA TRP A 41 5.03 8.64 0.46
C TRP A 41 5.60 9.04 1.82
N VAL A 42 4.93 8.61 2.88
CA VAL A 42 5.41 8.76 4.25
C VAL A 42 5.75 7.39 4.82
N LEU A 43 6.94 7.27 5.38
CA LEU A 43 7.41 6.11 6.13
C LEU A 43 7.35 6.42 7.63
N ILE A 44 6.77 5.50 8.39
CA ILE A 44 6.67 5.58 9.85
C ILE A 44 7.30 4.31 10.40
N ASP A 45 8.39 4.50 11.13
CA ASP A 45 9.18 3.43 11.73
C ASP A 45 8.91 3.40 13.24
N THR A 46 8.36 2.28 13.70
CA THR A 46 8.02 2.03 15.11
C THR A 46 8.89 0.91 15.72
N ASP A 47 10.06 0.65 15.14
CA ASP A 47 10.99 -0.45 15.43
C ASP A 47 10.42 -1.86 15.12
N ASP A 48 9.27 -2.25 15.67
CA ASP A 48 8.64 -3.56 15.44
C ASP A 48 7.78 -3.60 14.16
N VAL A 49 7.19 -2.47 13.76
CA VAL A 49 6.28 -2.36 12.62
C VAL A 49 6.61 -1.14 11.78
N ILE A 50 6.86 -1.36 10.50
CA ILE A 50 6.99 -0.26 9.53
C ILE A 50 5.65 -0.03 8.83
N VAL A 51 5.19 1.22 8.83
CA VAL A 51 3.96 1.66 8.17
C VAL A 51 4.31 2.58 7.01
N HIS A 52 3.79 2.27 5.82
CA HIS A 52 3.92 3.09 4.63
C HIS A 52 2.57 3.70 4.29
N VAL A 53 2.51 5.02 4.12
CA VAL A 53 1.30 5.72 3.68
C VAL A 53 1.59 6.41 2.36
N PHE A 54 0.85 6.04 1.31
CA PHE A 54 1.10 6.50 -0.06
C PHE A 54 -0.05 7.33 -0.62
N ARG A 55 0.24 8.19 -1.60
CA ARG A 55 -0.76 8.52 -2.63
C ARG A 55 -1.00 7.30 -3.55
N PRO A 56 -2.23 7.05 -4.04
CA PRO A 56 -2.55 5.88 -4.86
C PRO A 56 -1.60 5.65 -6.03
N GLU A 57 -1.32 6.68 -6.80
CA GLU A 57 -0.43 6.64 -7.96
C GLU A 57 1.03 6.30 -7.61
N VAL A 58 1.49 6.69 -6.43
CA VAL A 58 2.85 6.38 -5.94
C VAL A 58 2.92 4.92 -5.48
N ARG A 59 1.87 4.44 -4.80
CA ARG A 59 1.74 3.02 -4.41
C ARG A 59 1.74 2.11 -5.64
N ASP A 60 0.96 2.48 -6.67
CA ASP A 60 0.84 1.72 -7.91
C ASP A 60 2.12 1.70 -8.74
N PHE A 61 2.94 2.76 -8.66
CA PHE A 61 4.25 2.83 -9.30
C PHE A 61 5.27 1.93 -8.60
N TYR A 62 5.41 2.03 -7.27
CA TYR A 62 6.44 1.29 -6.53
C TYR A 62 6.07 -0.16 -6.23
N GLN A 63 4.77 -0.47 -6.11
CA GLN A 63 4.24 -1.83 -5.91
C GLN A 63 4.95 -2.62 -4.80
N LEU A 64 5.36 -1.95 -3.72
CA LEU A 64 6.15 -2.58 -2.64
C LEU A 64 5.49 -3.87 -2.14
N GLU A 65 4.16 -3.90 -2.06
CA GLU A 65 3.37 -5.07 -1.68
C GLU A 65 3.78 -6.33 -2.43
N LYS A 66 4.04 -6.24 -3.73
CA LYS A 66 4.39 -7.40 -4.55
C LYS A 66 5.73 -8.01 -4.17
N MET A 67 6.68 -7.20 -3.68
CA MET A 67 7.98 -7.68 -3.21
C MET A 67 7.89 -8.44 -1.90
N TRP A 68 6.89 -8.11 -1.08
CA TRP A 68 6.69 -8.69 0.25
C TRP A 68 5.54 -9.73 0.30
N MET A 69 4.90 -10.00 -0.83
CA MET A 69 3.89 -11.05 -0.94
C MET A 69 4.55 -12.43 -0.88
N PRO A 70 3.92 -13.42 -0.20
CA PRO A 70 4.32 -14.82 -0.32
C PRO A 70 4.30 -15.26 -1.78
N ALA A 71 5.27 -16.08 -2.19
CA ALA A 71 5.37 -16.57 -3.56
C ALA A 71 4.07 -17.22 -4.06
N ASP A 72 3.36 -17.93 -3.18
CA ASP A 72 2.09 -18.57 -3.53
C ASP A 72 0.94 -17.58 -3.71
N ALA A 73 0.94 -16.48 -2.94
CA ALA A 73 -0.02 -15.39 -3.14
C ALA A 73 0.23 -14.68 -4.48
N LEU A 74 1.50 -14.49 -4.85
CA LEU A 74 1.88 -13.92 -6.15
C LEU A 74 1.47 -14.84 -7.32
N ARG A 75 1.72 -16.15 -7.20
CA ARG A 75 1.29 -17.15 -8.20
C ARG A 75 -0.23 -17.17 -8.36
N SER A 76 -0.97 -17.22 -7.25
CA SER A 76 -2.43 -17.22 -7.26
C SER A 76 -2.98 -15.96 -7.95
N ALA A 77 -2.45 -14.78 -7.61
CA ALA A 77 -2.85 -13.52 -8.24
C ALA A 77 -2.54 -13.49 -9.76
N THR A 78 -1.43 -14.12 -10.16
CA THR A 78 -1.03 -14.22 -11.57
C THR A 78 -1.96 -15.17 -12.34
N LEU A 79 -2.27 -16.33 -11.78
CA LEU A 79 -3.16 -17.33 -12.37
C LEU A 79 -4.60 -16.82 -12.48
N ASP A 80 -5.11 -16.12 -11.46
CA ASP A 80 -6.41 -15.49 -11.51
C ASP A 80 -6.51 -14.48 -12.65
N ARG A 81 -5.46 -13.69 -12.87
CA ARG A 81 -5.39 -12.73 -13.97
C ARG A 81 -5.43 -13.40 -15.35
N MET A 82 -4.66 -14.48 -15.52
CA MET A 82 -4.68 -15.27 -16.76
C MET A 82 -6.06 -15.88 -17.02
N ARG A 83 -6.76 -16.34 -15.97
CA ARG A 83 -8.13 -16.90 -16.10
C ARG A 83 -9.14 -15.83 -16.50
N THR A 84 -9.08 -14.63 -15.90
CA THR A 84 -9.99 -13.53 -16.26
C THR A 84 -9.76 -13.04 -17.68
N ASP A 85 -8.51 -12.88 -18.11
CA ASP A 85 -8.18 -12.39 -19.45
C ASP A 85 -8.67 -13.39 -20.51
N HIS A 86 -8.48 -14.70 -20.26
CA HIS A 86 -8.95 -15.74 -21.17
C HIS A 86 -10.48 -15.84 -21.23
N ALA A 87 -11.18 -15.66 -20.11
CA ALA A 87 -12.65 -15.64 -20.07
C ALA A 87 -13.23 -14.45 -20.85
N VAL A 88 -12.61 -13.27 -20.74
CA VAL A 88 -13.02 -12.06 -21.48
C VAL A 88 -12.84 -12.25 -22.99
N ASP A 89 -11.72 -12.84 -23.42
CA ASP A 89 -11.47 -13.14 -24.84
C ASP A 89 -12.44 -14.18 -25.40
N THR A 90 -12.84 -15.16 -24.58
CA THR A 90 -13.80 -16.19 -24.99
C THR A 90 -15.20 -15.59 -25.15
N ALA A 91 -15.63 -14.73 -24.22
CA ALA A 91 -16.92 -14.03 -24.31
C ALA A 91 -17.01 -13.13 -25.57
N ARG A 92 -15.94 -12.39 -25.90
CA ARG A 92 -15.89 -11.55 -27.12
C ARG A 92 -15.99 -12.34 -28.41
N LYS A 93 -15.45 -13.56 -28.47
CA LYS A 93 -15.54 -14.44 -29.66
C LYS A 93 -16.91 -15.09 -29.85
N THR A 94 -17.75 -15.13 -28.83
CA THR A 94 -19.09 -15.77 -28.91
C THR A 94 -20.18 -14.77 -29.34
N GLN A 95 -19.85 -13.48 -29.43
CA GLN A 95 -20.77 -12.38 -29.73
C GLN A 95 -20.58 -11.77 -31.14
N ASN A 96 -19.66 -12.33 -31.94
CA ASN A 96 -19.42 -12.03 -33.35
C ASN A 96 -19.64 -13.30 -34.19
#